data_AF-A0AA45AQM3-F1
#
_entry.id   AF-A0AA45AQM3-F1
#
_cell.length_a   1.000
_cell.length_b   1.000
_cell.length_c   1.000
_cell.angle_alpha   90.00
_cell.angle_beta   90.00
_cell.angle_gamma   90.00
#
_symmetry.space_group_name_H-M   'P 1'
#
loop_
_entity.id
_entity.type
_entity.pdbx_description
1 polymer ?
#
loop_
_entity_poly.entity_id
_entity_poly.type
_entity_poly.pdbx_seq_one_letter_code
_entity_poly.pdbx_strand_id
1 'polypeptide(L)'
;MAEDSTQFPVLQKVETAPDELVSPHTQPLRLKTTISPTPGLAHRTNTASSDPETPFSPVRRRADSRANTFRAVDDYDDIAFDFESHRPGWQPGSEPGYDPSKPDGGHASVPALHAECEITVADFDEGRVESRSFGNEDFIEYLQRPQPTWSKCRWININGLSWDVIQACGQHKGLHKLAIEDIMNTRNRTKTDWYPNHAFILLTLQKLVRLVDPDSDSDSDSDSDRSSVLTKKSARGFMRAKRWLSGSGPDAGAMKDSAAKTDPERAAVPSKTAHMSRRDRVKAKLGFSVEDPDLTPDDSILVRTLQRYHASPNEARTDYMEKHSSLNSRDLAVSAEQVSIFLTSDNTVISFFEVSARDIERPIALRLSTPGTILRQSCDASLLVQAIIDAIIDLALPLTAVYQDVIGDLELDVLTSPNIKQSRQLYICISEINKMLTFLNPIDNVVNVLRDHATDLRPDMAARELHNPASGVIVTPLTHTYLGDVLDHCVIITEAMEQIKRSADNLIDLIFNTISANQNESMKQLTVITIIFLPLTFITGYFGQNFEPFPQLAYGIPYFWKIAAPVVCITVTVMMQGWIRQWITKILARRQIVAARKRGQRKRRKQA
;
A
#
# COMPACT_ATOMS: atom_id res chain seq x y z
N MET A 1 -25.71 23.95 -70.25
CA MET A 1 -26.50 22.83 -69.71
C MET A 1 -26.18 22.81 -68.21
N ALA A 2 -26.74 23.75 -67.45
CA ALA A 2 -28.15 23.81 -67.01
C ALA A 2 -28.28 23.01 -65.69
N GLU A 3 -28.34 23.69 -64.53
CA GLU A 3 -29.58 24.17 -63.84
C GLU A 3 -30.25 23.00 -63.07
N ASP A 4 -30.67 23.08 -61.80
CA ASP A 4 -30.63 24.13 -60.74
C ASP A 4 -30.04 23.52 -59.44
N SER A 5 -29.53 24.20 -58.38
CA SER A 5 -29.71 25.54 -57.78
C SER A 5 -30.88 25.70 -56.77
N THR A 6 -30.76 26.70 -55.87
CA THR A 6 -31.57 27.03 -54.66
C THR A 6 -31.35 26.20 -53.36
N GLN A 7 -31.34 26.76 -52.13
CA GLN A 7 -30.88 28.10 -51.67
C GLN A 7 -30.67 28.17 -50.13
N PHE A 8 -29.80 29.08 -49.67
CA PHE A 8 -29.77 29.68 -48.31
C PHE A 8 -30.05 31.20 -48.45
N PRO A 9 -30.62 31.86 -47.42
CA PRO A 9 -29.83 32.78 -46.56
C PRO A 9 -30.22 32.67 -45.05
N VAL A 10 -29.46 33.08 -44.02
CA VAL A 10 -28.31 34.01 -43.79
C VAL A 10 -28.69 35.45 -43.41
N LEU A 11 -27.83 36.06 -42.56
CA LEU A 11 -27.86 37.40 -41.89
C LEU A 11 -28.58 37.42 -40.52
N GLN A 12 -28.26 38.32 -39.56
CA GLN A 12 -27.30 39.45 -39.59
C GLN A 12 -26.31 39.51 -38.39
N LYS A 13 -26.46 40.48 -37.47
CA LYS A 13 -25.56 40.91 -36.37
C LYS A 13 -26.40 41.64 -35.27
N VAL A 14 -25.89 42.15 -34.14
CA VAL A 14 -25.02 43.36 -33.93
C VAL A 14 -24.41 43.36 -32.50
N GLU A 15 -23.37 44.20 -32.28
CA GLU A 15 -22.58 44.53 -31.06
C GLU A 15 -23.38 44.83 -29.74
N THR A 16 -22.81 45.07 -28.53
CA THR A 16 -21.47 45.54 -28.07
C THR A 16 -21.18 45.12 -26.59
N ALA A 17 -19.98 45.44 -26.06
CA ALA A 17 -19.59 45.44 -24.62
C ALA A 17 -19.42 46.92 -24.12
N PRO A 18 -18.99 47.26 -22.87
CA PRO A 18 -18.52 46.44 -21.73
C PRO A 18 -19.00 46.93 -20.30
N ASP A 19 -18.26 46.49 -19.26
CA ASP A 19 -17.99 47.13 -17.93
C ASP A 19 -18.88 46.99 -16.66
N GLU A 20 -18.16 46.59 -15.59
CA GLU A 20 -18.15 47.01 -14.16
C GLU A 20 -19.23 46.70 -13.08
N LEU A 21 -18.70 46.13 -11.97
CA LEU A 21 -18.87 46.45 -10.53
C LEU A 21 -20.09 45.96 -9.68
N VAL A 22 -19.70 45.36 -8.52
CA VAL A 22 -20.30 45.44 -7.16
C VAL A 22 -21.54 44.61 -6.78
N SER A 23 -21.41 43.87 -5.66
CA SER A 23 -22.47 43.20 -4.84
C SER A 23 -22.86 44.09 -3.63
N PRO A 24 -23.96 43.91 -2.84
CA PRO A 24 -24.20 42.66 -2.06
C PRO A 24 -25.65 42.33 -1.55
N HIS A 25 -25.78 41.17 -0.88
CA HIS A 25 -26.60 40.81 0.31
C HIS A 25 -28.15 41.00 0.47
N THR A 26 -28.67 40.15 1.39
CA THR A 26 -29.85 40.28 2.31
C THR A 26 -31.31 39.99 1.85
N GLN A 27 -31.84 38.80 2.24
CA GLN A 27 -32.85 38.50 3.31
C GLN A 27 -33.97 39.53 3.69
N PRO A 28 -34.98 39.19 4.55
CA PRO A 28 -35.92 38.04 4.58
C PRO A 28 -37.39 38.42 5.04
N LEU A 29 -38.29 37.43 5.19
CA LEU A 29 -39.54 37.49 6.00
C LEU A 29 -39.69 36.15 6.76
N ARG A 30 -39.95 35.96 8.08
CA ARG A 30 -40.67 36.71 9.17
C ARG A 30 -42.21 36.64 8.98
N LEU A 31 -43.09 36.32 9.93
CA LEU A 31 -43.21 36.40 11.42
C LEU A 31 -43.98 35.14 11.97
N LYS A 32 -44.38 34.84 13.24
CA LYS A 32 -44.26 35.31 14.67
C LYS A 32 -44.67 34.09 15.57
N THR A 33 -44.06 33.77 16.74
CA THR A 33 -44.44 34.06 18.18
C THR A 33 -45.87 33.64 18.66
N THR A 34 -46.16 33.33 19.95
CA THR A 34 -45.54 33.78 21.24
C THR A 34 -45.93 32.92 22.48
N ILE A 35 -44.98 32.66 23.43
CA ILE A 35 -45.01 32.77 24.93
C ILE A 35 -46.26 32.30 25.73
N SER A 36 -46.26 31.62 26.91
CA SER A 36 -45.28 31.02 27.89
C SER A 36 -46.11 30.27 29.02
N PRO A 37 -45.72 29.94 30.30
CA PRO A 37 -44.48 30.11 31.10
C PRO A 37 -44.00 28.84 31.90
N THR A 38 -44.10 28.81 33.25
CA THR A 38 -43.37 27.98 34.26
C THR A 38 -44.16 27.95 35.62
N PRO A 39 -43.72 27.37 36.79
CA PRO A 39 -42.53 26.52 37.14
C PRO A 39 -42.85 25.25 38.01
N GLY A 40 -41.83 24.50 38.48
CA GLY A 40 -41.97 23.49 39.56
C GLY A 40 -40.70 22.63 39.86
N LEU A 41 -40.48 22.22 41.13
CA LEU A 41 -39.40 21.32 41.58
C LEU A 41 -39.98 20.00 42.15
N ALA A 42 -39.22 18.88 42.07
CA ALA A 42 -38.77 18.06 43.24
C ALA A 42 -38.57 16.54 42.97
N HIS A 43 -37.39 16.05 43.37
CA HIS A 43 -37.05 14.77 44.05
C HIS A 43 -37.90 13.47 44.02
N ARG A 44 -37.15 12.35 44.19
CA ARG A 44 -37.49 11.01 44.77
C ARG A 44 -38.20 10.01 43.83
N THR A 45 -37.61 8.87 43.44
CA THR A 45 -37.02 7.65 44.11
C THR A 45 -38.02 6.50 44.27
N ASN A 46 -37.47 5.27 44.33
CA ASN A 46 -38.12 3.96 44.57
C ASN A 46 -38.82 3.37 43.32
N THR A 47 -38.44 2.23 42.73
CA THR A 47 -38.03 0.85 43.17
C THR A 47 -39.21 -0.13 43.30
N ALA A 48 -38.97 -1.38 42.87
CA ALA A 48 -39.86 -2.56 43.02
C ALA A 48 -41.13 -2.54 42.13
N SER A 49 -41.71 -3.67 41.68
CA SER A 49 -41.30 -5.10 41.62
C SER A 49 -42.35 -5.92 40.82
N SER A 50 -42.22 -7.26 40.78
CA SER A 50 -43.19 -8.31 40.36
C SER A 50 -43.44 -8.43 38.84
N ASP A 51 -43.10 -9.51 38.11
CA ASP A 51 -43.34 -10.97 38.28
C ASP A 51 -44.80 -11.34 38.62
N PRO A 52 -45.35 -12.52 38.23
CA PRO A 52 -44.91 -13.51 37.23
C PRO A 52 -46.07 -14.06 36.32
N GLU A 53 -45.87 -15.25 35.73
CA GLU A 53 -46.88 -16.31 35.42
C GLU A 53 -47.58 -16.48 34.03
N THR A 54 -46.89 -17.16 33.12
CA THR A 54 -47.38 -18.41 32.44
C THR A 54 -48.63 -18.35 31.49
N PRO A 55 -49.19 -19.48 30.97
CA PRO A 55 -48.60 -20.19 29.83
C PRO A 55 -49.57 -20.62 28.68
N PHE A 56 -48.97 -21.16 27.60
CA PHE A 56 -49.57 -22.02 26.54
C PHE A 56 -50.74 -21.52 25.67
N SER A 57 -50.50 -21.44 24.35
CA SER A 57 -51.36 -22.09 23.35
C SER A 57 -50.64 -22.25 22.00
N PRO A 58 -50.70 -23.42 21.31
CA PRO A 58 -50.09 -23.63 20.00
C PRO A 58 -51.07 -23.37 18.84
N VAL A 59 -50.60 -22.84 17.70
CA VAL A 59 -51.08 -23.21 16.35
C VAL A 59 -50.18 -22.65 15.24
N ARG A 60 -50.05 -23.42 14.15
CA ARG A 60 -49.33 -23.08 12.90
C ARG A 60 -49.68 -21.68 12.37
N ARG A 61 -48.65 -20.92 11.95
CA ARG A 61 -48.79 -19.91 10.86
C ARG A 61 -47.70 -20.12 9.80
N ARG A 62 -47.95 -19.50 8.64
CA ARG A 62 -47.31 -19.79 7.34
C ARG A 62 -45.83 -19.46 7.32
N ALA A 63 -45.08 -20.18 6.49
CA ALA A 63 -43.87 -19.63 5.90
C ALA A 63 -44.31 -18.58 4.87
N ASP A 64 -44.08 -17.30 5.17
CA ASP A 64 -44.17 -16.18 4.22
C ASP A 64 -42.76 -15.61 4.03
N SER A 65 -42.26 -15.64 2.80
CA SER A 65 -40.86 -15.34 2.50
C SER A 65 -40.59 -13.82 2.50
N ARG A 66 -40.12 -13.30 3.64
CA ARG A 66 -39.45 -11.98 3.71
C ARG A 66 -38.16 -12.09 4.51
N ALA A 67 -37.05 -11.83 3.84
CA ALA A 67 -35.75 -11.72 4.48
C ALA A 67 -35.68 -10.38 5.23
N ASN A 68 -35.87 -10.42 6.56
CA ASN A 68 -35.56 -9.27 7.40
C ASN A 68 -34.04 -9.11 7.48
N THR A 69 -33.49 -8.24 6.63
CA THR A 69 -32.14 -7.68 6.78
C THR A 69 -32.11 -6.68 7.94
N PHE A 70 -32.32 -7.17 9.16
CA PHE A 70 -31.98 -6.54 10.43
C PHE A 70 -31.86 -7.66 11.48
N ARG A 71 -30.63 -7.97 11.90
CA ARG A 71 -30.39 -8.69 13.16
C ARG A 71 -30.63 -7.72 14.32
N ALA A 72 -31.10 -8.25 15.45
CA ALA A 72 -31.11 -7.52 16.70
C ALA A 72 -29.67 -7.32 17.20
N VAL A 73 -29.47 -6.33 18.09
CA VAL A 73 -28.14 -6.02 18.64
C VAL A 73 -27.66 -7.10 19.62
N ASP A 74 -28.60 -7.82 20.24
CA ASP A 74 -28.35 -8.80 21.32
C ASP A 74 -27.62 -10.08 20.85
N ASP A 75 -27.51 -10.28 19.52
CA ASP A 75 -26.79 -11.40 18.87
C ASP A 75 -25.25 -11.16 18.82
N TYR A 76 -24.74 -10.07 19.43
CA TYR A 76 -23.32 -9.70 19.43
C TYR A 76 -22.54 -10.07 20.70
N ASP A 77 -23.20 -10.31 21.84
CA ASP A 77 -22.51 -10.49 23.14
C ASP A 77 -21.64 -11.76 23.21
N ASP A 78 -22.01 -12.83 22.47
CA ASP A 78 -21.21 -14.05 22.33
C ASP A 78 -19.99 -13.88 21.39
N ILE A 79 -19.84 -12.72 20.74
CA ILE A 79 -18.59 -12.29 20.09
C ILE A 79 -18.12 -11.00 20.78
N ALA A 80 -17.58 -11.16 21.99
CA ALA A 80 -16.84 -10.13 22.69
C ALA A 80 -15.61 -9.67 21.87
N PHE A 81 -15.83 -8.71 20.98
CA PHE A 81 -14.80 -8.04 20.20
C PHE A 81 -13.81 -7.31 21.12
N ASP A 82 -12.52 -7.31 20.77
CA ASP A 82 -11.48 -6.43 21.32
C ASP A 82 -11.69 -4.94 20.91
N PHE A 83 -12.91 -4.42 21.08
CA PHE A 83 -13.26 -3.02 20.84
C PHE A 83 -12.91 -2.13 22.05
N GLU A 84 -12.86 -2.71 23.26
CA GLU A 84 -12.22 -2.10 24.42
C GLU A 84 -10.69 -2.21 24.30
N SER A 85 -10.13 -1.34 23.45
CA SER A 85 -8.69 -1.04 23.44
C SER A 85 -8.27 -0.34 24.74
N HIS A 86 -8.20 -1.11 25.82
CA HIS A 86 -7.64 -0.73 27.11
C HIS A 86 -6.17 -0.32 26.92
N ARG A 87 -5.96 0.97 26.62
CA ARG A 87 -4.66 1.64 26.80
C ARG A 87 -4.23 1.38 28.26
N PRO A 88 -3.11 0.68 28.52
CA PRO A 88 -2.72 0.34 29.88
C PRO A 88 -2.67 1.59 30.77
N GLY A 89 -3.29 1.51 31.96
CA GLY A 89 -3.26 2.59 32.95
C GLY A 89 -4.26 3.73 32.74
N TRP A 90 -4.96 3.80 31.60
CA TRP A 90 -5.97 4.82 31.34
C TRP A 90 -7.30 4.46 32.01
N GLN A 91 -7.87 5.41 32.75
CA GLN A 91 -9.19 5.27 33.40
C GLN A 91 -10.18 6.31 32.85
N PRO A 92 -11.51 6.03 32.81
CA PRO A 92 -12.51 7.00 32.41
C PRO A 92 -12.42 8.28 33.26
N GLY A 93 -12.08 9.41 32.63
CA GLY A 93 -11.84 10.69 33.29
C GLY A 93 -10.36 11.07 33.51
N SER A 94 -9.40 10.27 33.04
CA SER A 94 -7.98 10.65 33.02
C SER A 94 -7.73 11.87 32.12
N GLU A 95 -6.78 12.73 32.49
CA GLU A 95 -6.29 13.80 31.59
C GLU A 95 -5.63 13.18 30.34
N PRO A 96 -5.82 13.76 29.14
CA PRO A 96 -5.14 13.32 27.94
C PRO A 96 -3.66 13.79 27.91
N GLY A 97 -2.80 13.03 27.22
CA GLY A 97 -1.36 13.22 27.20
C GLY A 97 -0.60 12.47 28.30
N TYR A 98 0.72 12.34 28.15
CA TYR A 98 1.62 11.96 29.24
C TYR A 98 2.31 13.19 29.81
N ASP A 99 2.39 13.26 31.13
CA ASP A 99 2.93 14.37 31.90
C ASP A 99 4.40 14.10 32.27
N PRO A 100 5.40 14.75 31.65
CA PRO A 100 6.81 14.43 31.89
C PRO A 100 7.27 14.82 33.30
N SER A 101 6.48 15.59 34.06
CA SER A 101 6.75 15.89 35.47
C SER A 101 6.46 14.72 36.43
N LYS A 102 5.84 13.63 35.94
CA LYS A 102 5.44 12.45 36.73
C LYS A 102 6.22 11.22 36.23
N PRO A 103 6.76 10.35 37.12
CA PRO A 103 7.56 9.19 36.71
C PRO A 103 6.77 8.24 35.80
N ASP A 104 5.51 7.98 36.13
CA ASP A 104 4.61 7.13 35.34
C ASP A 104 3.82 7.92 34.27
N GLY A 105 4.30 9.10 33.86
CA GLY A 105 3.60 9.98 32.90
C GLY A 105 2.19 10.42 33.33
N GLY A 106 1.77 10.13 34.56
CA GLY A 106 0.42 10.34 35.07
C GLY A 106 -0.58 9.20 34.88
N HIS A 107 -0.19 8.06 34.30
CA HIS A 107 -1.10 6.92 34.04
C HIS A 107 -0.63 5.66 34.78
N ALA A 108 -1.57 4.92 35.38
CA ALA A 108 -1.25 3.90 36.40
C ALA A 108 -0.50 2.64 35.92
N SER A 109 -0.22 2.54 34.61
CA SER A 109 0.73 1.58 34.06
C SER A 109 1.19 2.07 32.69
N VAL A 110 2.26 2.88 32.64
CA VAL A 110 2.96 3.15 31.38
C VAL A 110 3.35 1.79 30.77
N PRO A 111 3.15 1.56 29.46
CA PRO A 111 3.86 0.48 28.79
C PRO A 111 5.35 0.70 29.03
N ALA A 112 6.06 -0.30 29.58
CA ALA A 112 7.49 -0.20 29.85
C ALA A 112 8.29 -0.23 28.53
N LEU A 113 8.19 0.87 27.80
CA LEU A 113 8.89 1.15 26.56
C LEU A 113 10.31 1.56 26.96
N HIS A 114 11.16 0.56 27.11
CA HIS A 114 12.58 0.73 27.38
C HIS A 114 13.34 0.11 26.21
N ALA A 115 14.08 0.96 25.51
CA ALA A 115 15.02 0.56 24.47
C ALA A 115 16.42 1.09 24.85
N GLU A 116 17.46 0.45 24.34
CA GLU A 116 18.79 1.03 24.32
C GLU A 116 18.80 2.08 23.20
N CYS A 117 18.89 3.35 23.56
CA CYS A 117 18.84 4.46 22.61
C CYS A 117 20.25 4.85 22.18
N GLU A 118 20.46 4.98 20.87
CA GLU A 118 21.65 5.64 20.31
C GLU A 118 21.32 7.11 20.07
N ILE A 119 21.99 8.01 20.82
CA ILE A 119 21.63 9.43 20.85
C ILE A 119 22.81 10.28 20.38
N THR A 120 22.74 10.86 19.17
CA THR A 120 23.72 11.83 18.69
C THR A 120 23.23 13.26 18.94
N VAL A 121 24.01 14.04 19.68
CA VAL A 121 23.83 15.50 19.78
C VAL A 121 24.86 16.19 18.90
N ALA A 122 24.41 17.06 18.00
CA ALA A 122 25.28 17.94 17.21
C ALA A 122 25.03 19.41 17.60
N ASP A 123 25.97 20.00 18.32
CA ASP A 123 26.03 21.43 18.60
C ASP A 123 26.75 22.12 17.43
N PHE A 124 26.15 23.16 16.82
CA PHE A 124 26.76 23.84 15.67
C PHE A 124 26.52 25.35 15.54
N ASP A 125 27.51 25.98 14.91
CA ASP A 125 27.55 27.36 14.41
C ASP A 125 28.35 27.38 13.09
N GLU A 126 28.25 28.43 12.28
CA GLU A 126 28.88 28.57 10.95
C GLU A 126 30.34 28.11 10.92
N GLY A 127 31.13 28.49 11.94
CA GLY A 127 32.55 28.15 12.06
C GLY A 127 32.88 26.84 12.81
N ARG A 128 31.96 26.25 13.59
CA ARG A 128 32.26 25.09 14.46
C ARG A 128 31.12 24.07 14.49
N VAL A 129 31.47 22.78 14.36
CA VAL A 129 30.57 21.65 14.62
C VAL A 129 31.16 20.84 15.76
N GLU A 130 30.31 20.29 16.63
CA GLU A 130 30.71 19.30 17.60
C GLU A 130 29.60 18.26 17.77
N SER A 131 29.80 17.10 17.17
CA SER A 131 28.92 15.94 17.30
C SER A 131 29.43 15.01 18.41
N ARG A 132 28.52 14.52 19.25
CA ARG A 132 28.78 13.61 20.36
C ARG A 132 27.66 12.58 20.43
N SER A 133 28.00 11.30 20.60
CA SER A 133 27.02 10.22 20.76
C SER A 133 27.00 9.72 22.20
N PHE A 134 25.81 9.34 22.68
CA PHE A 134 25.49 8.97 24.06
C PHE A 134 24.54 7.78 24.10
N GLY A 135 24.55 7.03 25.21
CA GLY A 135 23.44 6.16 25.61
C GLY A 135 22.45 6.88 26.54
N ASN A 136 21.39 6.18 26.97
CA ASN A 136 20.29 6.73 27.78
C ASN A 136 20.78 7.54 29.00
N GLU A 137 21.54 6.91 29.91
CA GLU A 137 21.94 7.52 31.19
C GLU A 137 22.89 8.71 30.99
N ASP A 138 23.92 8.55 30.13
CA ASP A 138 24.88 9.61 29.81
C ASP A 138 24.20 10.83 29.18
N PHE A 139 23.20 10.60 28.32
CA PHE A 139 22.42 11.68 27.71
C PHE A 139 21.57 12.43 28.74
N ILE A 140 20.94 11.73 29.69
CA ILE A 140 20.14 12.35 30.75
C ILE A 140 21.02 13.21 31.68
N GLU A 141 22.28 12.82 31.93
CA GLU A 141 23.24 13.67 32.65
C GLU A 141 23.73 14.84 31.79
N TYR A 142 24.00 14.62 30.49
CA TYR A 142 24.39 15.68 29.55
C TYR A 142 23.29 16.74 29.37
N LEU A 143 22.02 16.34 29.37
CA LEU A 143 20.88 17.24 29.19
C LEU A 143 20.69 18.22 30.37
N GLN A 144 21.25 17.93 31.54
CA GLN A 144 21.28 18.89 32.67
C GLN A 144 22.31 20.01 32.47
N ARG A 145 23.21 19.89 31.48
CA ARG A 145 24.28 20.85 31.21
C ARG A 145 23.78 21.88 30.18
N PRO A 146 23.95 23.19 30.42
CA PRO A 146 23.47 24.22 29.49
C PRO A 146 24.15 24.12 28.12
N GLN A 147 23.44 24.51 27.07
CA GLN A 147 23.96 24.55 25.71
C GLN A 147 25.23 25.42 25.63
N PRO A 148 26.29 24.98 24.92
CA PRO A 148 27.51 25.77 24.78
C PRO A 148 27.22 27.14 24.18
N THR A 149 27.74 28.21 24.79
CA THR A 149 27.45 29.61 24.41
C THR A 149 27.97 30.02 23.01
N TRP A 150 28.69 29.15 22.32
CA TRP A 150 29.11 29.31 20.93
C TRP A 150 28.14 28.66 19.93
N SER A 151 27.28 27.74 20.39
CA SER A 151 26.42 26.93 19.53
C SER A 151 25.12 27.69 19.22
N LYS A 152 24.96 28.13 17.97
CA LYS A 152 23.76 28.85 17.52
C LYS A 152 22.55 27.92 17.35
N CYS A 153 22.78 26.70 16.87
CA CYS A 153 21.78 25.66 16.69
C CYS A 153 22.20 24.39 17.44
N ARG A 154 21.22 23.56 17.82
CA ARG A 154 21.45 22.23 18.38
C ARG A 154 20.56 21.21 17.70
N TRP A 155 21.11 20.05 17.37
CA TRP A 155 20.36 18.87 16.96
C TRP A 155 20.51 17.80 18.03
N ILE A 156 19.42 17.17 18.41
CA ILE A 156 19.37 15.96 19.23
C ILE A 156 18.69 14.89 18.39
N ASN A 157 19.46 13.92 17.89
CA ASN A 157 18.95 12.76 17.17
C ASN A 157 18.88 11.57 18.13
N ILE A 158 17.72 10.92 18.22
CA ILE A 158 17.45 9.80 19.13
C ILE A 158 16.97 8.62 18.29
N ASN A 159 17.79 7.57 18.20
CA ASN A 159 17.40 6.30 17.63
C ASN A 159 16.89 5.38 18.75
N GLY A 160 15.77 4.69 18.52
CA GLY A 160 15.08 3.91 19.55
C GLY A 160 14.20 4.78 20.45
N LEU A 161 13.03 4.25 20.83
CA LEU A 161 12.09 4.94 21.72
C LEU A 161 12.19 4.36 23.14
N SER A 162 12.52 5.22 24.11
CA SER A 162 12.61 4.84 25.52
C SER A 162 12.03 5.94 26.43
N TRP A 163 11.20 5.56 27.40
CA TRP A 163 10.40 6.49 28.21
C TRP A 163 11.24 7.44 29.06
N ASP A 164 12.34 6.95 29.64
CA ASP A 164 13.34 7.73 30.37
C ASP A 164 13.90 8.91 29.55
N VAL A 165 14.31 8.64 28.31
CA VAL A 165 14.84 9.65 27.38
C VAL A 165 13.74 10.63 26.94
N ILE A 166 12.56 10.12 26.58
CA ILE A 166 11.40 10.93 26.18
C ILE A 166 10.95 11.85 27.33
N GLN A 167 10.91 11.34 28.57
CA GLN A 167 10.56 12.10 29.77
C GLN A 167 11.59 13.20 30.04
N ALA A 168 12.89 12.89 29.98
CA ALA A 168 13.96 13.86 30.21
C ALA A 168 13.94 15.00 29.17
N CYS A 169 13.80 14.68 27.87
CA CYS A 169 13.58 15.68 26.82
C CYS A 169 12.32 16.50 27.06
N GLY A 170 11.21 15.84 27.42
CA GLY A 170 9.93 16.46 27.71
C GLY A 170 9.99 17.47 28.85
N GLN A 171 10.67 17.12 29.95
CA GLN A 171 10.84 17.98 31.11
C GLN A 171 11.82 19.13 30.84
N HIS A 172 12.96 18.87 30.18
CA HIS A 172 13.97 19.91 29.92
C HIS A 172 13.48 20.99 28.93
N LYS A 173 12.80 20.59 27.84
CA LYS A 173 12.33 21.53 26.79
C LYS A 173 10.87 21.97 26.95
N GLY A 174 10.15 21.46 27.95
CA GLY A 174 8.73 21.76 28.16
C GLY A 174 7.85 21.31 27.00
N LEU A 175 8.02 20.05 26.55
CA LEU A 175 7.24 19.47 25.46
C LEU A 175 5.79 19.20 25.90
N HIS A 176 4.84 19.30 24.97
CA HIS A 176 3.42 19.23 25.32
C HIS A 176 2.95 17.80 25.58
N LYS A 177 2.09 17.61 26.61
CA LYS A 177 1.65 16.28 27.06
C LYS A 177 1.05 15.42 25.93
N LEU A 178 0.28 16.04 25.03
CA LEU A 178 -0.32 15.37 23.88
C LEU A 178 0.73 14.94 22.84
N ALA A 179 1.71 15.80 22.55
CA ALA A 179 2.79 15.46 21.61
C ALA A 179 3.62 14.27 22.13
N ILE A 180 3.84 14.18 23.45
CA ILE A 180 4.50 13.03 24.08
C ILE A 180 3.64 11.75 23.95
N GLU A 181 2.32 11.83 24.11
CA GLU A 181 1.41 10.71 23.82
C GLU A 181 1.49 10.27 22.35
N ASP A 182 1.66 11.21 21.43
CA ASP A 182 1.74 10.90 20.01
C ASP A 182 3.05 10.21 19.59
N ILE A 183 4.18 10.47 20.28
CA ILE A 183 5.42 9.67 20.16
C ILE A 183 5.13 8.23 20.64
N MET A 184 4.56 8.10 21.85
CA MET A 184 4.34 6.81 22.52
C MET A 184 3.33 5.91 21.77
N ASN A 185 2.41 6.50 21.00
CA ASN A 185 1.48 5.78 20.14
C ASN A 185 2.03 5.65 18.71
N THR A 186 2.83 4.61 18.47
CA THR A 186 3.55 4.36 17.19
C THR A 186 2.68 3.87 16.02
N ARG A 187 1.41 4.29 15.99
CA ARG A 187 0.40 4.00 14.96
C ARG A 187 -0.39 5.24 14.56
N ASN A 188 0.13 6.42 14.86
CA ASN A 188 -0.56 7.67 14.56
C ASN A 188 -0.48 8.03 13.08
N ARG A 189 -1.42 8.88 12.65
CA ARG A 189 -1.34 9.54 11.35
C ARG A 189 -0.34 10.70 11.42
N THR A 190 0.39 10.88 10.34
CA THR A 190 1.18 12.06 10.02
C THR A 190 0.41 13.37 10.29
N LYS A 191 1.04 14.38 10.91
CA LYS A 191 0.44 15.68 11.24
C LYS A 191 1.49 16.72 11.64
N THR A 192 1.10 18.00 11.67
CA THR A 192 1.88 19.09 12.27
C THR A 192 0.99 19.83 13.28
N ASP A 193 1.39 19.86 14.55
CA ASP A 193 0.71 20.60 15.62
C ASP A 193 1.62 21.73 16.14
N TRP A 194 1.08 22.93 16.31
CA TRP A 194 1.83 24.10 16.80
C TRP A 194 1.53 24.37 18.27
N TYR A 195 2.58 24.42 19.10
CA TYR A 195 2.51 24.80 20.51
C TYR A 195 3.39 26.04 20.77
N PRO A 196 3.14 26.85 21.83
CA PRO A 196 3.87 28.10 22.06
C PRO A 196 5.40 27.98 22.15
N ASN A 197 5.88 26.83 22.63
CA ASN A 197 7.32 26.57 22.84
C ASN A 197 7.94 25.70 21.74
N HIS A 198 7.14 24.99 20.95
CA HIS A 198 7.62 24.03 19.93
C HIS A 198 6.56 23.70 18.88
N ALA A 199 6.98 23.50 17.63
CA ALA A 199 6.20 22.76 16.65
C ALA A 199 6.48 21.26 16.83
N PHE A 200 5.43 20.46 16.73
CA PHE A 200 5.49 19.01 16.72
C PHE A 200 5.09 18.50 15.33
N ILE A 201 5.98 17.77 14.69
CA ILE A 201 5.77 17.16 13.38
C ILE A 201 5.82 15.65 13.57
N LEU A 202 4.78 14.96 13.15
CA LEU A 202 4.75 13.51 13.05
C LEU A 202 4.69 13.12 11.57
N LEU A 203 5.56 12.21 11.16
CA LEU A 203 5.59 11.68 9.80
C LEU A 203 5.95 10.19 9.80
N THR A 204 5.79 9.53 8.65
CA THR A 204 6.13 8.11 8.46
C THR A 204 7.29 7.97 7.48
N LEU A 205 8.41 7.40 7.95
CA LEU A 205 9.55 7.04 7.11
C LEU A 205 9.25 5.71 6.43
N GLN A 206 9.55 5.61 5.13
CA GLN A 206 9.52 4.35 4.38
C GLN A 206 10.90 4.10 3.77
N LYS A 207 11.46 2.91 3.98
CA LYS A 207 12.72 2.50 3.34
C LYS A 207 12.66 1.09 2.77
N LEU A 208 13.47 0.86 1.74
CA LEU A 208 13.69 -0.47 1.16
C LEU A 208 14.72 -1.20 2.03
N VAL A 209 14.40 -2.41 2.50
CA VAL A 209 15.31 -3.23 3.30
C VAL A 209 15.41 -4.63 2.67
N ARG A 210 16.53 -5.31 2.92
CA ARG A 210 16.78 -6.65 2.41
C ARG A 210 16.21 -7.71 3.34
N LEU A 211 15.69 -8.79 2.76
CA LEU A 211 15.34 -10.01 3.47
C LEU A 211 16.54 -10.97 3.43
N VAL A 212 16.85 -11.59 4.57
CA VAL A 212 17.89 -12.62 4.66
C VAL A 212 17.27 -13.89 5.24
N ASP A 213 17.45 -15.00 4.53
CA ASP A 213 17.10 -16.33 5.01
C ASP A 213 18.17 -16.76 6.04
N PRO A 214 17.83 -16.95 7.33
CA PRO A 214 18.82 -17.28 8.37
C PRO A 214 19.44 -18.68 8.21
N ASP A 215 18.86 -19.52 7.34
CA ASP A 215 19.39 -20.84 6.97
C ASP A 215 20.35 -20.78 5.75
N SER A 216 20.73 -19.59 5.28
CA SER A 216 21.71 -19.43 4.20
C SER A 216 23.14 -19.29 4.74
N ASP A 217 23.84 -20.44 4.84
CA ASP A 217 25.26 -20.49 5.23
C ASP A 217 26.12 -19.53 4.38
N SER A 218 26.99 -18.75 5.04
CA SER A 218 27.69 -17.62 4.44
C SER A 218 28.97 -18.04 3.68
N ASP A 219 28.85 -18.23 2.37
CA ASP A 219 29.98 -18.09 1.43
C ASP A 219 30.28 -16.59 1.23
N SER A 220 31.16 -16.04 2.07
CA SER A 220 31.53 -14.62 2.06
C SER A 220 32.63 -14.30 1.05
N ASP A 221 32.24 -13.99 -0.20
CA ASP A 221 33.11 -13.32 -1.17
C ASP A 221 32.91 -11.79 -1.09
N SER A 222 33.92 -11.08 -0.58
CA SER A 222 33.90 -9.64 -0.35
C SER A 222 34.51 -8.85 -1.52
N ASP A 223 33.75 -8.67 -2.60
CA ASP A 223 34.13 -7.78 -3.72
C ASP A 223 33.44 -6.40 -3.62
N SER A 224 34.24 -5.38 -3.34
CA SER A 224 33.82 -3.98 -3.41
C SER A 224 34.06 -3.41 -4.80
N ASP A 225 33.01 -3.18 -5.60
CA ASP A 225 33.08 -2.12 -6.61
C ASP A 225 31.72 -1.53 -7.00
N ARG A 226 31.75 -0.30 -7.55
CA ARG A 226 30.55 0.47 -7.91
C ARG A 226 30.10 0.22 -9.35
N SER A 227 28.79 0.46 -9.56
CA SER A 227 28.06 0.64 -10.82
C SER A 227 28.07 -0.49 -11.87
N SER A 228 26.93 -1.18 -12.02
CA SER A 228 26.22 -1.40 -13.31
C SER A 228 25.11 -2.47 -13.21
N VAL A 229 23.88 -2.07 -12.87
CA VAL A 229 22.73 -2.99 -12.93
C VAL A 229 22.21 -3.09 -14.37
N LEU A 230 22.96 -3.81 -15.21
CA LEU A 230 22.53 -4.22 -16.56
C LEU A 230 22.30 -5.74 -16.63
N THR A 231 21.02 -6.11 -16.62
CA THR A 231 20.44 -7.29 -17.31
C THR A 231 21.27 -8.59 -17.34
N LYS A 232 21.18 -9.42 -16.29
CA LYS A 232 21.58 -10.86 -16.34
C LYS A 232 20.96 -11.75 -15.24
N LYS A 233 19.69 -12.13 -15.38
CA LYS A 233 19.12 -13.34 -14.74
C LYS A 233 18.47 -14.26 -15.79
N SER A 234 19.32 -14.93 -16.57
CA SER A 234 18.97 -16.13 -17.35
C SER A 234 19.97 -17.24 -17.01
N ALA A 235 19.64 -18.49 -17.34
CA ALA A 235 20.47 -19.70 -17.15
C ALA A 235 20.70 -20.24 -15.71
N ARG A 236 19.78 -20.02 -14.74
CA ARG A 236 19.69 -20.88 -13.52
C ARG A 236 18.49 -21.85 -13.48
N GLY A 237 17.77 -22.02 -14.59
CA GLY A 237 16.61 -22.94 -14.69
C GLY A 237 16.88 -24.35 -15.23
N PHE A 238 18.09 -24.67 -15.72
CA PHE A 238 18.28 -25.82 -16.64
C PHE A 238 18.93 -27.09 -16.04
N MET A 239 19.30 -27.12 -14.75
CA MET A 239 20.01 -28.25 -14.12
C MET A 239 19.20 -29.07 -13.09
N ARG A 240 17.87 -29.13 -13.21
CA ARG A 240 17.03 -30.08 -12.44
C ARG A 240 16.15 -31.03 -13.28
N ALA A 241 16.19 -30.93 -14.62
CA ALA A 241 15.33 -31.71 -15.53
C ALA A 241 16.00 -32.90 -16.25
N LYS A 242 17.25 -33.27 -15.90
CA LYS A 242 18.05 -34.29 -16.62
C LYS A 242 18.47 -35.50 -15.76
N ARG A 243 17.59 -35.99 -14.89
CA ARG A 243 17.83 -37.19 -14.05
C ARG A 243 16.64 -38.17 -13.99
N TRP A 244 15.79 -38.19 -15.02
CA TRP A 244 14.56 -39.01 -15.07
C TRP A 244 14.33 -39.76 -16.40
N LEU A 245 15.34 -39.81 -17.28
CA LEU A 245 15.25 -40.46 -18.61
C LEU A 245 16.59 -41.12 -19.01
N SER A 246 16.98 -42.23 -18.36
CA SER A 246 17.97 -43.19 -18.90
C SER A 246 18.12 -44.48 -18.06
N GLY A 247 17.50 -45.57 -18.52
CA GLY A 247 17.83 -46.97 -18.13
C GLY A 247 17.51 -47.41 -16.69
N SER A 248 17.33 -48.70 -16.37
CA SER A 248 17.21 -49.90 -17.23
C SER A 248 16.43 -50.99 -16.48
N GLY A 249 15.73 -51.88 -17.20
CA GLY A 249 15.35 -53.21 -16.70
C GLY A 249 16.34 -54.29 -17.19
N PRO A 250 16.06 -55.60 -17.03
CA PRO A 250 14.82 -56.19 -16.50
C PRO A 250 14.98 -57.28 -15.40
N ASP A 251 13.83 -57.71 -14.86
CA ASP A 251 13.46 -59.04 -14.31
C ASP A 251 14.44 -59.92 -13.50
N ALA A 252 14.09 -60.21 -12.24
CA ALA A 252 13.51 -61.52 -11.82
C ALA A 252 13.47 -61.72 -10.28
N GLY A 253 12.48 -62.46 -9.75
CA GLY A 253 12.61 -63.19 -8.47
C GLY A 253 11.51 -63.02 -7.41
N ALA A 254 11.09 -64.15 -6.83
CA ALA A 254 10.22 -64.44 -5.65
C ALA A 254 10.05 -63.33 -4.57
N MET A 255 8.87 -63.07 -3.95
CA MET A 255 7.82 -63.92 -3.32
C MET A 255 8.08 -64.24 -1.81
N LYS A 256 7.01 -64.08 -0.98
CA LYS A 256 6.75 -64.54 0.41
C LYS A 256 7.00 -63.64 1.64
N ASP A 257 5.87 -63.26 2.25
CA ASP A 257 5.35 -63.65 3.59
C ASP A 257 6.08 -63.34 4.94
N SER A 258 5.23 -63.30 5.99
CA SER A 258 5.49 -63.14 7.45
C SER A 258 5.93 -61.74 7.94
N ALA A 259 5.29 -61.04 8.89
CA ALA A 259 4.21 -61.26 9.88
C ALA A 259 4.62 -61.63 11.34
N ALA A 260 4.73 -60.59 12.19
CA ALA A 260 4.56 -60.61 13.66
C ALA A 260 4.10 -59.18 14.07
N LYS A 261 2.95 -58.96 14.72
CA LYS A 261 2.52 -59.23 16.12
C LYS A 261 3.10 -58.21 17.14
N THR A 262 2.27 -57.25 17.60
CA THR A 262 1.57 -57.20 18.93
C THR A 262 2.51 -56.84 20.10
N ASP A 263 2.17 -55.97 21.07
CA ASP A 263 0.89 -55.33 21.43
C ASP A 263 1.09 -53.93 22.08
N PRO A 264 0.02 -53.14 22.31
CA PRO A 264 0.11 -51.80 22.89
C PRO A 264 -0.07 -51.78 24.43
N GLU A 265 0.81 -51.07 25.16
CA GLU A 265 0.41 -50.30 26.36
C GLU A 265 1.57 -49.44 26.92
N ARG A 266 1.37 -48.12 27.03
CA ARG A 266 1.74 -47.38 28.25
C ARG A 266 0.99 -46.06 28.37
N ALA A 267 0.50 -45.77 29.57
CA ALA A 267 -0.35 -44.62 29.87
C ALA A 267 0.43 -43.29 29.96
N ALA A 268 -0.33 -42.19 29.97
CA ALA A 268 0.17 -40.82 29.89
C ALA A 268 1.00 -40.38 31.12
N VAL A 269 1.97 -39.49 30.86
CA VAL A 269 2.52 -38.54 31.84
C VAL A 269 2.58 -37.16 31.16
N PRO A 270 1.96 -36.09 31.72
CA PRO A 270 1.94 -34.78 31.08
C PRO A 270 3.25 -34.03 31.30
N SER A 271 4.04 -33.85 30.23
CA SER A 271 5.24 -33.03 30.25
C SER A 271 4.89 -31.53 30.24
N LYS A 272 4.81 -30.96 31.45
CA LYS A 272 4.81 -29.53 31.82
C LYS A 272 4.84 -28.52 30.67
N THR A 273 3.82 -27.67 30.61
CA THR A 273 3.82 -26.42 29.83
C THR A 273 5.01 -25.53 30.21
N ALA A 274 5.98 -25.40 29.30
CA ALA A 274 6.94 -24.31 29.36
C ALA A 274 6.22 -23.00 29.01
N HIS A 275 6.39 -21.96 29.83
CA HIS A 275 5.98 -20.60 29.44
C HIS A 275 6.92 -20.10 28.34
N MET A 276 6.53 -20.27 27.07
CA MET A 276 7.16 -19.56 25.96
C MET A 276 7.07 -18.06 26.22
N SER A 277 8.20 -17.37 26.11
CA SER A 277 8.26 -15.92 26.20
C SER A 277 7.50 -15.27 25.06
N ARG A 278 7.10 -14.00 25.25
CA ARG A 278 6.58 -13.16 24.16
C ARG A 278 7.61 -13.03 23.03
N ARG A 279 8.92 -13.05 23.35
CA ARG A 279 10.03 -13.13 22.38
C ARG A 279 9.99 -14.41 21.54
N ASP A 280 9.70 -15.57 22.15
CA ASP A 280 9.66 -16.86 21.45
C ASP A 280 8.46 -16.97 20.49
N ARG A 281 7.30 -16.43 20.90
CA ARG A 281 6.12 -16.30 20.02
C ARG A 281 6.32 -15.34 18.85
N VAL A 282 7.26 -14.39 18.95
CA VAL A 282 7.65 -13.50 17.85
C VAL A 282 8.61 -14.21 16.90
N LYS A 283 9.70 -14.82 17.40
CA LYS A 283 10.63 -15.59 16.57
C LYS A 283 9.94 -16.73 15.81
N ALA A 284 9.04 -17.49 16.44
CA ALA A 284 8.33 -18.59 15.79
C ALA A 284 7.24 -18.15 14.78
N LYS A 285 7.01 -16.84 14.58
CA LYS A 285 5.97 -16.28 13.71
C LYS A 285 6.50 -15.26 12.68
N LEU A 286 7.81 -15.03 12.66
CA LEU A 286 8.51 -14.28 11.61
C LEU A 286 9.27 -15.28 10.73
N GLY A 287 8.81 -15.47 9.50
CA GLY A 287 9.41 -16.43 8.56
C GLY A 287 10.65 -15.91 7.81
N PHE A 288 11.10 -14.68 8.11
CA PHE A 288 12.24 -14.01 7.50
C PHE A 288 12.89 -13.09 8.53
N SER A 289 14.21 -12.93 8.45
CA SER A 289 14.92 -11.85 9.15
C SER A 289 15.03 -10.63 8.24
N VAL A 290 14.90 -9.44 8.79
CA VAL A 290 15.10 -8.17 8.07
C VAL A 290 16.48 -7.65 8.44
N GLU A 291 17.48 -7.98 7.62
CA GLU A 291 18.84 -7.48 7.80
C GLU A 291 19.07 -6.22 6.96
N ASP A 292 19.25 -5.13 7.68
CA ASP A 292 19.97 -3.95 7.23
C ASP A 292 21.43 -4.10 7.71
N PRO A 293 22.45 -3.97 6.85
CA PRO A 293 23.85 -4.19 7.24
C PRO A 293 24.37 -3.25 8.34
N ASP A 294 23.62 -2.20 8.69
CA ASP A 294 23.94 -1.23 9.74
C ASP A 294 23.12 -1.41 11.04
N LEU A 295 22.38 -2.51 11.23
CA LEU A 295 21.55 -2.78 12.42
C LEU A 295 22.08 -3.93 13.30
N THR A 296 21.71 -3.95 14.58
CA THR A 296 22.03 -5.06 15.50
C THR A 296 20.97 -6.18 15.44
N PRO A 297 21.28 -7.41 15.93
CA PRO A 297 20.34 -8.52 15.87
C PRO A 297 19.02 -8.32 16.61
N ASP A 298 18.96 -7.50 17.68
CA ASP A 298 17.69 -7.20 18.36
C ASP A 298 16.88 -6.11 17.61
N ASP A 299 17.53 -5.16 16.91
CA ASP A 299 16.87 -4.12 16.11
C ASP A 299 16.06 -4.70 14.95
N SER A 300 16.57 -5.78 14.34
CA SER A 300 15.88 -6.53 13.26
C SER A 300 14.45 -6.97 13.62
N ILE A 301 14.14 -7.07 14.92
CA ILE A 301 12.83 -7.49 15.45
C ILE A 301 11.84 -6.31 15.48
N LEU A 302 12.35 -5.06 15.50
CA LEU A 302 11.55 -3.83 15.53
C LEU A 302 11.14 -3.33 14.14
N VAL A 303 11.89 -3.69 13.09
CA VAL A 303 11.66 -3.24 11.70
C VAL A 303 10.29 -3.73 11.19
N ARG A 304 9.30 -2.83 11.19
CA ARG A 304 7.93 -3.14 10.78
C ARG A 304 7.76 -3.05 9.27
N THR A 305 7.26 -4.12 8.65
CA THR A 305 6.84 -4.08 7.25
C THR A 305 5.72 -3.05 7.04
N LEU A 306 5.61 -2.54 5.81
CA LEU A 306 4.47 -1.76 5.31
C LEU A 306 3.11 -2.44 5.61
N GLN A 307 3.08 -3.77 5.69
CA GLN A 307 1.88 -4.51 6.04
C GLN A 307 1.57 -4.48 7.54
N ARG A 308 2.59 -4.63 8.41
CA ARG A 308 2.45 -4.63 9.88
C ARG A 308 2.29 -3.26 10.52
N TYR A 309 2.87 -2.20 9.96
CA TYR A 309 2.76 -0.83 10.51
C TYR A 309 1.29 -0.39 10.64
N HIS A 310 0.50 -0.64 9.60
CA HIS A 310 -0.96 -0.61 9.64
C HIS A 310 -1.53 -2.03 9.46
N ALA A 311 -1.26 -2.87 10.45
CA ALA A 311 -1.94 -4.15 10.62
C ALA A 311 -3.41 -3.92 10.99
N SER A 312 -4.31 -4.37 10.10
CA SER A 312 -5.73 -4.53 10.40
C SER A 312 -5.92 -5.62 11.47
N PRO A 313 -7.01 -5.63 12.27
CA PRO A 313 -7.33 -6.73 13.18
C PRO A 313 -7.35 -8.11 12.49
N ASN A 314 -7.56 -8.16 11.17
CA ASN A 314 -7.36 -9.35 10.37
C ASN A 314 -5.86 -9.64 10.13
N GLU A 315 -5.21 -10.24 11.12
CA GLU A 315 -3.80 -10.67 11.05
C GLU A 315 -3.55 -11.61 9.86
N ALA A 316 -4.46 -12.54 9.58
CA ALA A 316 -4.34 -13.47 8.45
C ALA A 316 -4.31 -12.79 7.07
N ARG A 317 -4.93 -11.61 6.90
CA ARG A 317 -4.76 -10.77 5.70
C ARG A 317 -3.34 -10.21 5.64
N THR A 318 -2.82 -9.74 6.77
CA THR A 318 -1.46 -9.17 6.87
C THR A 318 -0.41 -10.23 6.49
N ASP A 319 -0.44 -11.40 7.15
CA ASP A 319 0.47 -12.53 6.87
C ASP A 319 0.40 -12.99 5.41
N TYR A 320 -0.82 -13.05 4.83
CA TYR A 320 -1.01 -13.41 3.43
C TYR A 320 -0.43 -12.36 2.47
N MET A 321 -0.58 -11.06 2.77
CA MET A 321 -0.03 -9.98 1.93
C MET A 321 1.50 -9.95 2.00
N GLU A 322 2.11 -10.13 3.18
CA GLU A 322 3.56 -10.23 3.33
C GLU A 322 4.14 -11.40 2.54
N LYS A 323 3.58 -12.61 2.74
CA LYS A 323 4.08 -13.83 2.08
C LYS A 323 4.01 -13.77 0.55
N HIS A 324 3.05 -13.03 0.00
CA HIS A 324 2.86 -12.85 -1.44
C HIS A 324 3.29 -11.46 -1.93
N SER A 325 4.04 -10.70 -1.13
CA SER A 325 4.56 -9.38 -1.52
C SER A 325 5.31 -9.46 -2.84
N SER A 326 5.11 -8.46 -3.69
CA SER A 326 5.75 -8.41 -5.00
C SER A 326 7.29 -8.40 -4.92
N LEU A 327 7.83 -7.75 -3.88
CA LEU A 327 9.25 -7.58 -3.64
C LEU A 327 9.96 -8.84 -3.09
N ASN A 328 9.20 -9.78 -2.51
CA ASN A 328 9.74 -11.04 -1.97
C ASN A 328 10.41 -11.91 -3.06
N SER A 329 10.09 -11.66 -4.34
CA SER A 329 10.77 -12.29 -5.50
C SER A 329 12.19 -11.77 -5.78
N ARG A 330 12.60 -10.69 -5.09
CA ARG A 330 13.89 -9.99 -5.25
C ARG A 330 14.69 -9.93 -3.93
N ASP A 331 14.29 -10.68 -2.91
CA ASP A 331 14.88 -10.69 -1.56
C ASP A 331 14.77 -9.32 -0.85
N LEU A 332 13.67 -8.59 -1.09
CA LEU A 332 13.44 -7.21 -0.63
C LEU A 332 12.07 -7.04 0.06
N ALA A 333 11.99 -6.05 0.95
CA ALA A 333 10.74 -5.61 1.58
C ALA A 333 10.72 -4.08 1.79
N VAL A 334 9.52 -3.50 1.96
CA VAL A 334 9.37 -2.11 2.44
C VAL A 334 9.15 -2.11 3.94
N SER A 335 10.05 -1.43 4.66
CA SER A 335 9.86 -1.03 6.06
C SER A 335 9.05 0.27 6.14
N ALA A 336 8.28 0.43 7.20
CA ALA A 336 7.66 1.70 7.59
C ALA A 336 7.77 1.91 9.11
N GLU A 337 8.25 3.08 9.53
CA GLU A 337 8.35 3.49 10.95
C GLU A 337 7.80 4.91 11.18
N GLN A 338 7.49 5.22 12.44
CA GLN A 338 7.03 6.55 12.85
C GLN A 338 8.24 7.42 13.21
N VAL A 339 8.30 8.64 12.69
CA VAL A 339 9.31 9.64 13.05
C VAL A 339 8.63 10.85 13.68
N SER A 340 9.17 11.31 14.80
CA SER A 340 8.64 12.46 15.56
C SER A 340 9.71 13.54 15.63
N ILE A 341 9.39 14.76 15.18
CA ILE A 341 10.32 15.89 15.13
C ILE A 341 9.75 17.06 15.94
N PHE A 342 10.56 17.62 16.82
CA PHE A 342 10.26 18.82 17.58
C PHE A 342 11.18 19.96 17.15
N LEU A 343 10.60 21.10 16.77
CA LEU A 343 11.29 22.35 16.51
C LEU A 343 10.99 23.32 17.66
N THR A 344 11.94 23.57 18.56
CA THR A 344 11.73 24.42 19.74
C THR A 344 12.07 25.89 19.48
N SER A 345 11.51 26.81 20.29
CA SER A 345 11.78 28.25 20.19
C SER A 345 13.22 28.66 20.56
N ASP A 346 14.03 27.76 21.11
CA ASP A 346 15.46 27.97 21.40
C ASP A 346 16.38 27.31 20.35
N ASN A 347 15.96 27.35 19.08
CA ASN A 347 16.72 26.90 17.90
C ASN A 347 17.32 25.48 18.05
N THR A 348 16.53 24.57 18.63
CA THR A 348 16.90 23.16 18.77
C THR A 348 15.92 22.28 17.99
N VAL A 349 16.46 21.27 17.31
CA VAL A 349 15.67 20.17 16.75
C VAL A 349 15.86 18.93 17.60
N ILE A 350 14.77 18.24 17.95
CA ILE A 350 14.81 16.88 18.52
C ILE A 350 14.10 15.95 17.55
N SER A 351 14.80 14.95 17.03
CA SER A 351 14.24 13.90 16.16
C SER A 351 14.27 12.55 16.87
N PHE A 352 13.11 11.93 17.01
CA PHE A 352 12.94 10.56 17.51
C PHE A 352 12.60 9.63 16.35
N PHE A 353 13.42 8.58 16.19
CA PHE A 353 13.24 7.48 15.24
C PHE A 353 13.01 6.18 15.98
N GLU A 354 12.41 5.18 15.33
CA GLU A 354 12.26 3.85 15.93
C GLU A 354 13.53 3.01 15.78
N VAL A 355 14.10 2.98 14.57
CA VAL A 355 15.25 2.13 14.21
C VAL A 355 16.16 2.79 13.17
N SER A 356 15.60 3.59 12.24
CA SER A 356 16.28 4.00 11.00
C SER A 356 17.03 5.34 11.09
N ALA A 357 17.35 5.85 12.29
CA ALA A 357 18.00 7.17 12.43
C ALA A 357 19.32 7.30 11.67
N ARG A 358 20.10 6.21 11.60
CA ARG A 358 21.43 6.16 10.96
C ARG A 358 21.41 6.54 9.48
N ASP A 359 20.33 6.20 8.77
CA ASP A 359 20.16 6.49 7.34
C ASP A 359 20.01 7.99 7.07
N ILE A 360 19.30 8.68 7.99
CA ILE A 360 19.06 10.12 7.94
C ILE A 360 20.24 10.90 8.55
N GLU A 361 20.90 10.35 9.57
CA GLU A 361 22.02 10.99 10.25
C GLU A 361 23.22 11.20 9.33
N ARG A 362 23.63 10.15 8.60
CA ARG A 362 24.82 10.17 7.73
C ARG A 362 24.84 11.32 6.70
N PRO A 363 23.82 11.53 5.84
CA PRO A 363 23.83 12.62 4.86
C PRO A 363 23.76 14.01 5.51
N ILE A 364 23.05 14.15 6.63
CA ILE A 364 22.91 15.44 7.33
C ILE A 364 24.20 15.79 8.10
N ALA A 365 24.83 14.84 8.77
CA ALA A 365 26.13 15.01 9.41
C ALA A 365 27.23 15.37 8.39
N LEU A 366 27.19 14.80 7.18
CA LEU A 366 28.07 15.20 6.08
C LEU A 366 27.80 16.65 5.61
N ARG A 367 26.51 17.05 5.49
CA ARG A 367 26.12 18.45 5.20
C ARG A 367 26.59 19.42 6.29
N LEU A 368 26.53 19.04 7.57
CA LEU A 368 26.95 19.87 8.72
C LEU A 368 28.47 19.96 8.91
N SER A 369 29.20 18.88 8.64
CA SER A 369 30.68 18.84 8.74
C SER A 369 31.38 19.59 7.62
N THR A 370 30.74 19.71 6.45
CA THR A 370 31.27 20.42 5.29
C THR A 370 31.10 21.94 5.44
N PRO A 371 32.18 22.74 5.55
CA PRO A 371 32.07 24.19 5.65
C PRO A 371 31.54 24.79 4.34
N GLY A 372 30.61 25.74 4.44
CA GLY A 372 30.03 26.43 3.28
C GLY A 372 28.78 25.79 2.67
N THR A 373 28.21 24.73 3.27
CA THR A 373 26.84 24.31 2.92
C THR A 373 25.80 25.28 3.48
N ILE A 374 24.62 25.34 2.87
CA ILE A 374 23.58 26.31 3.26
C ILE A 374 22.99 25.96 4.64
N LEU A 375 22.84 24.66 4.94
CA LEU A 375 22.48 24.15 6.27
C LEU A 375 23.51 24.57 7.36
N ARG A 376 24.78 24.65 6.98
CA ARG A 376 25.87 25.08 7.87
C ARG A 376 25.89 26.61 8.06
N GLN A 377 25.64 27.37 7.00
CA GLN A 377 25.67 28.83 7.05
C GLN A 377 24.45 29.45 7.75
N SER A 378 23.26 28.89 7.55
CA SER A 378 22.02 29.44 8.13
C SER A 378 21.99 29.38 9.66
N CYS A 379 22.62 28.36 10.26
CA CYS A 379 22.52 28.04 11.69
C CYS A 379 21.06 27.91 12.18
N ASP A 380 20.16 27.44 11.31
CA ASP A 380 18.70 27.50 11.45
C ASP A 380 18.11 26.10 11.68
N ALA A 381 17.47 25.91 12.83
CA ALA A 381 16.80 24.66 13.19
C ALA A 381 15.62 24.33 12.23
N SER A 382 14.93 25.33 11.67
CA SER A 382 13.87 25.10 10.69
C SER A 382 14.43 24.54 9.38
N LEU A 383 15.62 24.96 8.95
CA LEU A 383 16.29 24.39 7.77
C LEU A 383 16.83 22.97 8.05
N LEU A 384 17.19 22.67 9.29
CA LEU A 384 17.51 21.31 9.71
C LEU A 384 16.28 20.39 9.69
N VAL A 385 15.10 20.88 10.10
CA VAL A 385 13.83 20.16 9.93
C VAL A 385 13.54 19.90 8.45
N GLN A 386 13.74 20.89 7.58
CA GLN A 386 13.66 20.67 6.13
C GLN A 386 14.62 19.55 5.69
N ALA A 387 15.90 19.60 6.07
CA ALA A 387 16.89 18.60 5.69
C ALA A 387 16.60 17.17 6.21
N ILE A 388 15.87 17.04 7.33
CA ILE A 388 15.38 15.75 7.83
C ILE A 388 14.22 15.25 6.96
N ILE A 389 13.22 16.07 6.67
CA ILE A 389 12.06 15.68 5.83
C ILE A 389 12.51 15.34 4.40
N ASP A 390 13.40 16.16 3.84
CA ASP A 390 14.13 15.97 2.58
C ASP A 390 14.74 14.56 2.48
N ALA A 391 15.61 14.20 3.44
CA ALA A 391 16.25 12.88 3.49
C ALA A 391 15.25 11.71 3.66
N ILE A 392 14.13 11.92 4.34
CA ILE A 392 13.08 10.89 4.51
C ILE A 392 12.29 10.65 3.22
N ILE A 393 12.08 11.70 2.42
CA ILE A 393 11.40 11.59 1.11
C ILE A 393 12.36 11.01 0.07
N ASP A 394 13.64 11.35 0.11
CA ASP A 394 14.69 10.72 -0.72
C ASP A 394 14.77 9.20 -0.51
N LEU A 395 14.56 8.70 0.71
CA LEU A 395 14.47 7.26 0.99
C LEU A 395 13.32 6.55 0.26
N ALA A 396 12.32 7.27 -0.26
CA ALA A 396 11.24 6.71 -1.07
C ALA A 396 11.59 6.59 -2.58
N LEU A 397 12.61 7.32 -3.08
CA LEU A 397 13.03 7.27 -4.49
C LEU A 397 13.50 5.89 -4.97
N PRO A 398 14.24 5.07 -4.19
CA PRO A 398 14.57 3.71 -4.62
C PRO A 398 13.34 2.80 -4.74
N LEU A 399 12.26 3.08 -3.98
CA LEU A 399 11.09 2.22 -3.94
C LEU A 399 10.23 2.43 -5.19
N THR A 400 10.06 3.66 -5.68
CA THR A 400 9.37 3.91 -6.96
C THR A 400 10.08 3.20 -8.10
N ALA A 401 11.40 3.24 -8.16
CA ALA A 401 12.20 2.52 -9.15
C ALA A 401 12.00 1.00 -9.09
N VAL A 402 12.04 0.39 -7.90
CA VAL A 402 11.83 -1.07 -7.76
C VAL A 402 10.39 -1.48 -8.10
N TYR A 403 9.37 -0.70 -7.73
CA TYR A 403 7.98 -0.98 -8.15
C TYR A 403 7.77 -0.74 -9.67
N GLN A 404 8.50 0.20 -10.28
CA GLN A 404 8.49 0.42 -11.73
C GLN A 404 9.10 -0.76 -12.50
N ASP A 405 10.21 -1.32 -12.01
CA ASP A 405 10.77 -2.57 -12.54
C ASP A 405 9.77 -3.73 -12.41
N VAL A 406 9.17 -3.90 -11.24
CA VAL A 406 8.22 -5.00 -10.94
C VAL A 406 6.98 -4.94 -11.83
N ILE A 407 6.45 -3.73 -12.13
CA ILE A 407 5.34 -3.63 -13.08
C ILE A 407 5.78 -3.89 -14.53
N GLY A 408 7.02 -3.54 -14.90
CA GLY A 408 7.58 -3.84 -16.22
C GLY A 408 7.81 -5.33 -16.46
N ASP A 409 8.29 -6.06 -15.45
CA ASP A 409 8.38 -7.54 -15.48
C ASP A 409 6.97 -8.15 -15.69
N LEU A 410 5.98 -7.69 -14.92
CA LEU A 410 4.58 -8.16 -15.02
C LEU A 410 3.91 -7.78 -16.36
N GLU A 411 4.22 -6.61 -16.93
CA GLU A 411 3.73 -6.19 -18.25
C GLU A 411 4.23 -7.15 -19.34
N LEU A 412 5.52 -7.49 -19.33
CA LEU A 412 6.11 -8.44 -20.29
C LEU A 412 5.49 -9.84 -20.15
N ASP A 413 5.26 -10.30 -18.92
CA ASP A 413 4.63 -11.58 -18.62
C ASP A 413 3.16 -11.64 -19.09
N VAL A 414 2.42 -10.54 -18.95
CA VAL A 414 1.03 -10.40 -19.43
C VAL A 414 0.95 -10.32 -20.95
N LEU A 415 1.85 -9.57 -21.59
CA LEU A 415 1.90 -9.42 -23.05
C LEU A 415 2.33 -10.72 -23.77
N THR A 416 3.14 -11.56 -23.12
CA THR A 416 3.60 -12.84 -23.69
C THR A 416 2.66 -13.99 -23.42
N SER A 417 2.10 -14.12 -22.21
CA SER A 417 1.11 -15.16 -21.88
C SER A 417 0.18 -14.75 -20.72
N PRO A 418 -1.00 -14.16 -21.01
CA PRO A 418 -1.89 -13.63 -19.98
C PRO A 418 -2.53 -14.75 -19.15
N ASN A 419 -2.43 -14.63 -17.83
CA ASN A 419 -2.80 -15.64 -16.85
C ASN A 419 -3.51 -15.03 -15.64
N ILE A 420 -4.57 -15.67 -15.14
CA ILE A 420 -5.31 -15.23 -13.95
C ILE A 420 -4.47 -15.23 -12.66
N LYS A 421 -3.25 -15.81 -12.68
CA LYS A 421 -2.26 -15.65 -11.60
C LYS A 421 -1.63 -14.25 -11.58
N GLN A 422 -1.39 -13.63 -12.74
CA GLN A 422 -0.76 -12.32 -12.84
C GLN A 422 -1.69 -11.22 -12.28
N SER A 423 -3.00 -11.30 -12.50
CA SER A 423 -3.96 -10.32 -11.93
C SER A 423 -3.99 -10.33 -10.40
N ARG A 424 -3.67 -11.46 -9.75
CA ARG A 424 -3.45 -11.53 -8.29
C ARG A 424 -2.19 -10.76 -7.88
N GLN A 425 -1.08 -10.92 -8.62
CA GLN A 425 0.18 -10.23 -8.33
C GLN A 425 0.04 -8.71 -8.55
N LEU A 426 -0.63 -8.31 -9.64
CA LEU A 426 -0.98 -6.92 -9.91
C LEU A 426 -1.86 -6.33 -8.80
N TYR A 427 -2.90 -7.06 -8.33
CA TYR A 427 -3.74 -6.60 -7.22
C TYR A 427 -2.98 -6.46 -5.89
N ILE A 428 -2.01 -7.35 -5.61
CA ILE A 428 -1.14 -7.22 -4.42
C ILE A 428 -0.27 -5.98 -4.55
N CYS A 429 0.42 -5.78 -5.68
CA CYS A 429 1.21 -4.58 -5.97
C CYS A 429 0.38 -3.29 -5.82
N ILE A 430 -0.85 -3.27 -6.34
CA ILE A 430 -1.81 -2.17 -6.15
C ILE A 430 -2.14 -1.98 -4.65
N SER A 431 -2.35 -3.05 -3.87
CA SER A 431 -2.58 -2.95 -2.42
C SER A 431 -1.35 -2.53 -1.62
N GLU A 432 -0.14 -2.72 -2.14
CA GLU A 432 1.12 -2.23 -1.57
C GLU A 432 1.27 -0.74 -1.86
N ILE A 433 1.20 -0.33 -3.14
CA ILE A 433 1.29 1.07 -3.58
C ILE A 433 0.23 1.96 -2.92
N ASN A 434 -1.03 1.50 -2.78
CA ASN A 434 -2.06 2.29 -2.08
C ASN A 434 -1.71 2.52 -0.59
N LYS A 435 -1.02 1.58 0.08
CA LYS A 435 -0.52 1.81 1.45
C LYS A 435 0.60 2.86 1.44
N MET A 436 1.54 2.78 0.51
CA MET A 436 2.62 3.76 0.39
C MET A 436 2.10 5.18 0.13
N LEU A 437 1.14 5.34 -0.77
CA LEU A 437 0.45 6.62 -1.02
C LEU A 437 -0.33 7.13 0.20
N THR A 438 -0.89 6.23 1.03
CA THR A 438 -1.55 6.62 2.29
C THR A 438 -0.57 7.24 3.30
N PHE A 439 0.71 6.89 3.22
CA PHE A 439 1.79 7.47 4.04
C PHE A 439 2.43 8.71 3.43
N LEU A 440 2.57 8.78 2.09
CA LEU A 440 3.22 9.90 1.40
C LEU A 440 2.29 11.11 1.18
N ASN A 441 1.06 10.90 0.72
CA ASN A 441 0.14 12.00 0.37
C ASN A 441 -0.14 12.98 1.54
N PRO A 442 -0.12 12.56 2.82
CA PRO A 442 -0.20 13.50 3.94
C PRO A 442 1.05 14.36 4.19
N ILE A 443 2.23 13.97 3.67
CA ILE A 443 3.49 14.71 3.90
C ILE A 443 3.49 16.04 3.14
N ASP A 444 2.85 16.09 1.97
CA ASP A 444 2.46 17.32 1.26
C ASP A 444 1.77 18.32 2.21
N ASN A 445 0.76 17.87 2.96
CA ASN A 445 0.06 18.71 3.95
C ASN A 445 0.97 19.13 5.13
N VAL A 446 1.88 18.27 5.58
CA VAL A 446 2.89 18.61 6.61
C VAL A 446 3.82 19.73 6.11
N VAL A 447 4.33 19.60 4.89
CA VAL A 447 5.22 20.59 4.26
C VAL A 447 4.49 21.91 4.01
N ASN A 448 3.25 21.89 3.51
CA ASN A 448 2.44 23.10 3.34
C ASN A 448 2.12 23.79 4.68
N VAL A 449 1.79 23.05 5.75
CA VAL A 449 1.56 23.66 7.07
C VAL A 449 2.83 24.27 7.67
N LEU A 450 4.01 23.68 7.43
CA LEU A 450 5.30 24.28 7.80
C LEU A 450 5.61 25.54 6.98
N ARG A 451 5.18 25.55 5.72
CA ARG A 451 5.37 26.67 4.78
C ARG A 451 4.41 27.84 5.04
N ASP A 452 3.15 27.58 5.36
CA ASP A 452 2.14 28.58 5.71
C ASP A 452 2.44 29.30 7.04
N HIS A 453 3.22 28.66 7.92
CA HIS A 453 3.73 29.25 9.17
C HIS A 453 5.11 29.94 9.00
N ALA A 454 5.54 30.20 7.75
CA ALA A 454 6.71 31.04 7.49
C ALA A 454 6.46 32.48 7.94
N THR A 455 7.44 33.08 8.62
CA THR A 455 7.29 34.47 9.09
C THR A 455 7.54 35.48 7.98
N ASP A 456 6.67 36.49 7.83
CA ASP A 456 6.86 37.69 6.98
C ASP A 456 8.07 38.59 7.38
N LEU A 457 8.92 38.13 8.30
CA LEU A 457 10.11 38.83 8.74
C LEU A 457 11.17 38.85 7.63
N ARG A 458 11.86 39.99 7.49
CA ARG A 458 13.05 40.06 6.63
C ARG A 458 14.12 39.07 7.13
N PRO A 459 14.94 38.45 6.25
CA PRO A 459 15.94 37.47 6.65
C PRO A 459 16.85 37.94 7.81
N ASP A 460 17.34 39.18 7.74
CA ASP A 460 18.21 39.79 8.77
C ASP A 460 17.55 39.93 10.16
N MET A 461 16.21 39.92 10.21
CA MET A 461 15.41 39.99 11.43
C MET A 461 15.05 38.58 11.91
N ALA A 462 14.65 37.68 10.99
CA ALA A 462 14.41 36.27 11.32
C ALA A 462 15.65 35.62 11.94
N ALA A 463 16.85 35.91 11.42
CA ALA A 463 18.13 35.45 11.96
C ALA A 463 18.46 36.01 13.37
N ARG A 464 17.74 37.02 13.86
CA ARG A 464 17.89 37.56 15.23
C ARG A 464 16.84 36.96 16.17
N GLU A 465 15.60 36.87 15.70
CA GLU A 465 14.50 36.28 16.48
C GLU A 465 14.65 34.76 16.66
N LEU A 466 15.36 34.06 15.75
CA LEU A 466 15.77 32.65 15.93
C LEU A 466 16.54 32.38 17.24
N HIS A 467 17.22 33.38 17.81
CA HIS A 467 17.96 33.25 19.07
C HIS A 467 17.19 33.82 20.27
N ASN A 468 15.93 34.23 20.08
CA ASN A 468 15.09 34.85 21.09
C ASN A 468 13.93 33.88 21.45
N PRO A 469 14.03 33.09 22.54
CA PRO A 469 13.01 32.10 22.89
C PRO A 469 11.64 32.71 23.24
N ALA A 470 11.57 34.03 23.45
CA ALA A 470 10.31 34.76 23.62
C ALA A 470 9.59 35.08 22.29
N SER A 471 10.24 34.87 21.14
CA SER A 471 9.64 35.09 19.82
C SER A 471 8.80 33.91 19.31
N GLY A 472 8.76 32.80 20.06
CA GLY A 472 8.03 31.58 19.69
C GLY A 472 8.75 30.73 18.65
N VAL A 473 8.00 29.91 17.93
CA VAL A 473 8.55 29.00 16.90
C VAL A 473 8.49 29.68 15.54
N ILE A 474 9.63 29.75 14.86
CA ILE A 474 9.81 30.48 13.60
C ILE A 474 10.27 29.53 12.50
N VAL A 475 9.63 29.61 11.33
CA VAL A 475 10.15 29.04 10.07
C VAL A 475 10.67 30.20 9.23
N THR A 476 11.94 30.15 8.84
CA THR A 476 12.56 31.27 8.13
C THR A 476 12.13 31.35 6.66
N PRO A 477 12.23 32.55 6.02
CA PRO A 477 12.00 32.69 4.58
C PRO A 477 12.93 31.81 3.72
N LEU A 478 14.12 31.47 4.23
CA LEU A 478 15.05 30.56 3.56
C LEU A 478 14.51 29.13 3.57
N THR A 479 14.08 28.65 4.74
CA THR A 479 13.44 27.33 4.91
C THR A 479 12.16 27.22 4.10
N HIS A 480 11.31 28.26 4.07
CA HIS A 480 10.13 28.32 3.21
C HIS A 480 10.46 28.03 1.73
N THR A 481 11.59 28.54 1.23
CA THR A 481 12.03 28.27 -0.16
C THR A 481 12.47 26.82 -0.35
N TYR A 482 13.26 26.25 0.57
CA TYR A 482 13.70 24.85 0.47
C TYR A 482 12.60 23.82 0.74
N LEU A 483 11.57 24.16 1.52
CA LEU A 483 10.35 23.35 1.63
C LEU A 483 9.59 23.22 0.31
N GLY A 484 9.79 24.13 -0.66
CA GLY A 484 9.27 23.98 -2.01
C GLY A 484 9.91 22.84 -2.80
N ASP A 485 11.23 22.66 -2.67
CA ASP A 485 12.00 21.57 -3.32
C ASP A 485 11.54 20.19 -2.80
N VAL A 486 11.35 20.10 -1.47
CA VAL A 486 10.82 18.93 -0.76
C VAL A 486 9.37 18.60 -1.19
N LEU A 487 8.55 19.63 -1.42
CA LEU A 487 7.19 19.47 -1.95
C LEU A 487 7.21 18.94 -3.39
N ASP A 488 8.03 19.51 -4.26
CA ASP A 488 8.17 19.05 -5.66
C ASP A 488 8.65 17.59 -5.71
N HIS A 489 9.62 17.19 -4.87
CA HIS A 489 10.02 15.79 -4.71
C HIS A 489 8.85 14.88 -4.27
N CYS A 490 8.05 15.31 -3.29
CA CYS A 490 6.88 14.57 -2.82
C CYS A 490 5.81 14.40 -3.91
N VAL A 491 5.57 15.43 -4.73
CA VAL A 491 4.64 15.37 -5.87
C VAL A 491 5.16 14.41 -6.94
N ILE A 492 6.43 14.49 -7.31
CA ILE A 492 7.05 13.60 -8.32
C ILE A 492 6.94 12.13 -7.90
N ILE A 493 7.21 11.81 -6.64
CA ILE A 493 7.14 10.44 -6.11
C ILE A 493 5.69 9.92 -6.07
N THR A 494 4.73 10.74 -5.64
CA THR A 494 3.32 10.34 -5.55
C THR A 494 2.68 10.19 -6.94
N GLU A 495 2.94 11.10 -7.88
CA GLU A 495 2.50 10.95 -9.28
C GLU A 495 3.09 9.69 -9.95
N ALA A 496 4.37 9.38 -9.70
CA ALA A 496 5.01 8.17 -10.22
C ALA A 496 4.35 6.89 -9.66
N MET A 497 4.07 6.84 -8.35
CA MET A 497 3.35 5.73 -7.73
C MET A 497 1.92 5.58 -8.26
N GLU A 498 1.19 6.69 -8.44
CA GLU A 498 -0.12 6.64 -9.10
C GLU A 498 -0.03 6.13 -10.53
N GLN A 499 1.02 6.49 -11.28
CA GLN A 499 1.19 6.05 -12.65
C GLN A 499 1.50 4.54 -12.76
N ILE A 500 2.30 3.99 -11.83
CA ILE A 500 2.53 2.55 -11.71
C ILE A 500 1.20 1.83 -11.40
N LYS A 501 0.42 2.34 -10.45
CA LYS A 501 -0.93 1.82 -10.12
C LYS A 501 -1.87 1.84 -11.33
N ARG A 502 -1.96 2.98 -12.05
CA ARG A 502 -2.74 3.10 -13.29
C ARG A 502 -2.30 2.11 -14.36
N SER A 503 -1.00 1.82 -14.47
CA SER A 503 -0.50 0.77 -15.38
C SER A 503 -0.99 -0.63 -14.94
N ALA A 504 -0.91 -0.94 -13.65
CA ALA A 504 -1.37 -2.23 -13.12
C ALA A 504 -2.87 -2.48 -13.32
N ASP A 505 -3.72 -1.46 -13.13
CA ASP A 505 -5.16 -1.54 -13.42
C ASP A 505 -5.42 -1.83 -14.92
N ASN A 506 -4.73 -1.13 -15.83
CA ASN A 506 -4.82 -1.38 -17.28
C ASN A 506 -4.37 -2.80 -17.68
N LEU A 507 -3.34 -3.35 -17.02
CA LEU A 507 -2.87 -4.72 -17.26
C LEU A 507 -3.88 -5.77 -16.78
N ILE A 508 -4.60 -5.52 -15.67
CA ILE A 508 -5.69 -6.40 -15.22
C ILE A 508 -6.80 -6.47 -16.27
N ASP A 509 -7.21 -5.33 -16.82
CA ASP A 509 -8.20 -5.28 -17.91
C ASP A 509 -7.69 -5.96 -19.19
N LEU A 510 -6.42 -5.81 -19.54
CA LEU A 510 -5.80 -6.48 -20.69
C LEU A 510 -5.82 -8.02 -20.52
N ILE A 511 -5.54 -8.54 -19.33
CA ILE A 511 -5.64 -9.98 -19.02
C ILE A 511 -7.07 -10.46 -19.28
N PHE A 512 -8.09 -9.80 -18.70
CA PHE A 512 -9.48 -10.23 -18.82
C PHE A 512 -10.01 -10.14 -20.25
N ASN A 513 -9.68 -9.07 -20.99
CA ASN A 513 -10.04 -8.93 -22.40
C ASN A 513 -9.39 -10.01 -23.27
N THR A 514 -8.12 -10.34 -23.03
CA THR A 514 -7.38 -11.33 -23.84
C THR A 514 -7.82 -12.76 -23.51
N ILE A 515 -8.08 -13.10 -22.25
CA ILE A 515 -8.69 -14.38 -21.85
C ILE A 515 -10.08 -14.52 -22.51
N SER A 516 -10.90 -13.46 -22.50
CA SER A 516 -12.22 -13.45 -23.14
C SER A 516 -12.13 -13.64 -24.66
N ALA A 517 -11.14 -13.03 -25.32
CA ALA A 517 -10.87 -13.24 -26.75
C ALA A 517 -10.48 -14.70 -27.05
N ASN A 518 -9.56 -15.27 -26.27
CA ASN A 518 -9.09 -16.65 -26.43
C ASN A 518 -10.20 -17.68 -26.14
N GLN A 519 -11.06 -17.43 -25.15
CA GLN A 519 -12.24 -18.25 -24.88
C GLN A 519 -13.24 -18.18 -26.05
N ASN A 520 -13.48 -16.98 -26.59
CA ASN A 520 -14.35 -16.76 -27.75
C ASN A 520 -13.78 -17.41 -29.02
N GLU A 521 -12.46 -17.49 -29.20
CA GLU A 521 -11.85 -18.28 -30.28
C GLU A 521 -11.97 -19.80 -30.03
N SER A 522 -11.70 -20.28 -28.81
CA SER A 522 -11.83 -21.70 -28.45
C SER A 522 -13.27 -22.20 -28.67
N MET A 523 -14.27 -21.42 -28.26
CA MET A 523 -15.69 -21.68 -28.52
C MET A 523 -16.00 -21.74 -30.02
N LYS A 524 -15.41 -20.85 -30.83
CA LYS A 524 -15.56 -20.87 -32.30
C LYS A 524 -14.98 -22.15 -32.91
N GLN A 525 -13.78 -22.56 -32.49
CA GLN A 525 -13.11 -23.78 -32.98
C GLN A 525 -13.95 -25.03 -32.66
N LEU A 526 -14.39 -25.17 -31.40
CA LEU A 526 -15.28 -26.27 -30.97
C LEU A 526 -16.63 -26.27 -31.70
N THR A 527 -17.18 -25.09 -31.98
CA THR A 527 -18.45 -24.94 -32.73
C THR A 527 -18.29 -25.39 -34.18
N VAL A 528 -17.18 -25.06 -34.87
CA VAL A 528 -16.92 -25.53 -36.24
C VAL A 528 -16.81 -27.05 -36.30
N ILE A 529 -16.09 -27.67 -35.36
CA ILE A 529 -15.99 -29.12 -35.22
C ILE A 529 -17.40 -29.73 -35.03
N THR A 530 -18.19 -29.17 -34.11
CA THR A 530 -19.56 -29.62 -33.84
C THR A 530 -20.49 -29.49 -35.06
N ILE A 531 -20.42 -28.40 -35.82
CA ILE A 531 -21.23 -28.18 -37.04
C ILE A 531 -20.92 -29.23 -38.13
N ILE A 532 -19.68 -29.69 -38.22
CA ILE A 532 -19.28 -30.72 -39.20
C ILE A 532 -19.74 -32.11 -38.73
N PHE A 533 -19.51 -32.44 -37.45
CA PHE A 533 -19.79 -33.79 -36.94
C PHE A 533 -21.24 -34.07 -36.57
N LEU A 534 -22.04 -33.07 -36.13
CA LEU A 534 -23.42 -33.31 -35.69
C LEU A 534 -24.33 -33.83 -36.83
N PRO A 535 -24.34 -33.25 -38.05
CA PRO A 535 -25.13 -33.80 -39.15
C PRO A 535 -24.63 -35.18 -39.60
N LEU A 536 -23.31 -35.39 -39.64
CA LEU A 536 -22.71 -36.68 -40.00
C LEU A 536 -23.09 -37.77 -39.00
N THR A 537 -23.01 -37.48 -37.70
CA THR A 537 -23.36 -38.38 -36.60
C THR A 537 -24.85 -38.73 -36.62
N PHE A 538 -25.72 -37.75 -36.90
CA PHE A 538 -27.16 -37.99 -37.08
C PHE A 538 -27.44 -38.93 -38.26
N ILE A 539 -26.79 -38.71 -39.41
CA ILE A 539 -26.96 -39.56 -40.60
C ILE A 539 -26.43 -40.98 -40.36
N THR A 540 -25.26 -41.14 -39.74
CA THR A 540 -24.73 -42.47 -39.39
C THR A 540 -25.58 -43.18 -38.33
N GLY A 541 -26.16 -42.44 -37.37
CA GLY A 541 -27.10 -42.99 -36.41
C GLY A 541 -28.40 -43.47 -37.06
N TYR A 542 -28.96 -42.68 -37.98
CA TYR A 542 -30.18 -43.04 -38.72
C TYR A 542 -29.98 -44.28 -39.61
N PHE A 543 -28.83 -44.40 -40.29
CA PHE A 543 -28.52 -45.61 -41.09
C PHE A 543 -27.98 -46.78 -40.24
N GLY A 544 -27.66 -46.56 -38.96
CA GLY A 544 -27.21 -47.58 -38.00
C GLY A 544 -28.31 -48.11 -37.07
N GLN A 545 -29.58 -47.80 -37.34
CA GLN A 545 -30.72 -48.23 -36.54
C GLN A 545 -31.13 -49.69 -36.84
N ASN A 546 -31.47 -50.44 -35.79
CA ASN A 546 -31.87 -51.86 -35.90
C ASN A 546 -33.39 -52.00 -36.00
N PHE A 547 -33.98 -51.61 -37.14
CA PHE A 547 -35.42 -51.76 -37.42
C PHE A 547 -35.68 -52.54 -38.72
N GLU A 548 -36.75 -53.32 -38.75
CA GLU A 548 -37.24 -54.04 -39.92
C GLU A 548 -38.70 -53.66 -40.25
N PRO A 549 -39.11 -53.66 -41.53
CA PRO A 549 -38.28 -53.78 -42.73
C PRO A 549 -37.68 -52.42 -43.13
N PHE A 550 -36.36 -52.39 -43.39
CA PHE A 550 -35.64 -51.18 -43.83
C PHE A 550 -35.14 -51.32 -45.29
N PRO A 551 -36.03 -51.19 -46.30
CA PRO A 551 -35.70 -51.48 -47.71
C PRO A 551 -34.60 -50.58 -48.29
N GLN A 552 -34.30 -49.45 -47.65
CA GLN A 552 -33.21 -48.54 -47.99
C GLN A 552 -31.82 -49.22 -47.93
N LEU A 553 -31.65 -50.25 -47.09
CA LEU A 553 -30.37 -50.95 -46.93
C LEU A 553 -30.00 -51.81 -48.15
N ALA A 554 -31.00 -52.27 -48.91
CA ALA A 554 -30.81 -53.15 -50.08
C ALA A 554 -30.05 -52.49 -51.25
N TYR A 555 -29.97 -51.15 -51.28
CA TYR A 555 -29.21 -50.40 -52.29
C TYR A 555 -27.71 -50.25 -51.95
N GLY A 556 -27.29 -50.70 -50.77
CA GLY A 556 -25.90 -50.78 -50.33
C GLY A 556 -25.17 -49.44 -50.11
N ILE A 557 -23.86 -49.54 -49.87
CA ILE A 557 -22.94 -48.42 -49.57
C ILE A 557 -23.07 -47.20 -50.54
N PRO A 558 -23.20 -47.35 -51.88
CA PRO A 558 -23.30 -46.19 -52.76
C PRO A 558 -24.63 -45.41 -52.61
N TYR A 559 -25.67 -45.98 -51.99
CA TYR A 559 -26.91 -45.25 -51.69
C TYR A 559 -26.75 -44.32 -50.48
N PHE A 560 -26.05 -44.79 -49.43
CA PHE A 560 -25.70 -43.96 -48.28
C PHE A 560 -24.98 -42.68 -48.69
N TRP A 561 -23.91 -42.77 -49.48
CA TRP A 561 -23.12 -41.60 -49.90
C TRP A 561 -23.89 -40.62 -50.79
N LYS A 562 -24.84 -41.11 -51.61
CA LYS A 562 -25.73 -40.25 -52.43
C LYS A 562 -26.65 -39.36 -51.58
N ILE A 563 -26.99 -39.77 -50.37
CA ILE A 563 -27.83 -38.99 -49.43
C ILE A 563 -26.94 -38.20 -48.46
N ALA A 564 -25.92 -38.84 -47.89
CA ALA A 564 -25.07 -38.25 -46.87
C ALA A 564 -24.32 -37.01 -47.36
N ALA A 565 -23.67 -37.08 -48.54
CA ALA A 565 -22.84 -35.96 -49.02
C ALA A 565 -23.66 -34.69 -49.33
N PRO A 566 -24.80 -34.74 -50.05
CA PRO A 566 -25.65 -33.55 -50.23
C PRO A 566 -26.20 -32.99 -48.92
N VAL A 567 -26.69 -33.83 -48.00
CA VAL A 567 -27.29 -33.37 -46.74
C VAL A 567 -26.24 -32.73 -45.83
N VAL A 568 -25.04 -33.31 -45.68
CA VAL A 568 -23.94 -32.69 -44.91
C VAL A 568 -23.50 -31.38 -45.55
N CYS A 569 -23.31 -31.34 -46.88
CA CYS A 569 -22.96 -30.09 -47.56
C CYS A 569 -24.01 -28.99 -47.36
N ILE A 570 -25.31 -29.30 -47.44
CA ILE A 570 -26.38 -28.32 -47.25
C ILE A 570 -26.45 -27.86 -45.78
N THR A 571 -26.44 -28.79 -44.82
CA THR A 571 -26.55 -28.45 -43.39
C THR A 571 -25.36 -27.61 -42.91
N VAL A 572 -24.12 -27.99 -43.24
CA VAL A 572 -22.92 -27.20 -42.93
C VAL A 572 -22.99 -25.81 -43.60
N THR A 573 -23.42 -25.72 -44.88
CA THR A 573 -23.59 -24.42 -45.56
C THR A 573 -24.60 -23.52 -44.86
N VAL A 574 -25.75 -24.07 -44.43
CA VAL A 574 -26.80 -23.33 -43.74
C VAL A 574 -26.37 -22.90 -42.33
N MET A 575 -25.67 -23.75 -41.58
CA MET A 575 -25.18 -23.41 -40.23
C MET A 575 -24.03 -22.39 -40.28
N MET A 576 -23.11 -22.51 -41.24
CA MET A 576 -21.98 -21.57 -41.40
C MET A 576 -22.34 -20.28 -42.16
N GLN A 577 -23.59 -20.08 -42.59
CA GLN A 577 -23.99 -18.98 -43.48
C GLN A 577 -23.54 -17.59 -43.03
N GLY A 578 -23.55 -17.31 -41.71
CA GLY A 578 -23.13 -16.03 -41.14
C GLY A 578 -21.63 -15.78 -41.31
N TRP A 579 -20.81 -16.82 -41.11
CA TRP A 579 -19.36 -16.76 -41.27
C TRP A 579 -18.98 -16.64 -42.76
N ILE A 580 -19.65 -17.41 -43.63
CA ILE A 580 -19.46 -17.36 -45.08
C ILE A 580 -19.72 -15.94 -45.60
N ARG A 581 -20.82 -15.29 -45.17
CA ARG A 581 -21.11 -13.88 -45.52
C ARG A 581 -20.00 -12.93 -45.07
N GLN A 582 -19.51 -13.04 -43.82
CA GLN A 582 -18.42 -12.19 -43.31
C GLN A 582 -17.08 -12.44 -44.01
N TRP A 583 -16.80 -13.67 -44.44
CA TRP A 583 -15.58 -14.02 -45.16
C TRP A 583 -15.59 -13.43 -46.59
N ILE A 584 -16.73 -13.54 -47.28
CA ILE A 584 -16.96 -12.94 -48.60
C ILE A 584 -16.79 -11.41 -48.55
N THR A 585 -17.40 -10.71 -47.59
CA THR A 585 -17.27 -9.24 -47.48
C THR A 585 -15.84 -8.81 -47.18
N LYS A 586 -15.12 -9.52 -46.29
CA LYS A 586 -13.69 -9.28 -46.02
C LYS A 586 -12.82 -9.48 -47.28
N ILE A 587 -13.10 -10.49 -48.11
CA ILE A 587 -12.38 -10.72 -49.38
C ILE A 587 -12.68 -9.62 -50.40
N LEU A 588 -13.94 -9.22 -50.56
CA LEU A 588 -14.35 -8.15 -51.47
C LEU A 588 -13.71 -6.81 -51.08
N ALA A 589 -13.73 -6.45 -49.79
CA ALA A 589 -13.07 -5.26 -49.28
C ALA A 589 -11.55 -5.29 -49.52
N ARG A 590 -10.86 -6.40 -49.21
CA ARG A 590 -9.41 -6.55 -49.51
C ARG A 590 -9.12 -6.41 -51.02
N ARG A 591 -9.95 -7.00 -51.89
CA ARG A 591 -9.82 -6.85 -53.36
C ARG A 591 -10.01 -5.40 -53.81
N GLN A 592 -10.99 -4.68 -53.28
CA GLN A 592 -11.21 -3.25 -53.57
C GLN A 592 -10.03 -2.39 -53.14
N ILE A 593 -9.50 -2.58 -51.93
CA ILE A 593 -8.34 -1.84 -51.40
C ILE A 593 -7.09 -2.07 -52.27
N VAL A 594 -6.82 -3.32 -52.66
CA VAL A 594 -5.69 -3.65 -53.55
C VAL A 594 -5.87 -3.05 -54.96
N ALA A 595 -7.09 -3.07 -55.50
CA ALA A 595 -7.40 -2.43 -56.78
C ALA A 595 -7.23 -0.90 -56.71
N ALA A 596 -7.66 -0.26 -55.62
CA ALA A 596 -7.48 1.17 -55.38
C ALA A 596 -5.99 1.54 -55.27
N ARG A 597 -5.19 0.80 -54.49
CA ARG A 597 -3.73 0.98 -54.39
C ARG A 597 -3.04 0.86 -55.77
N LYS A 598 -3.39 -0.16 -56.56
CA LYS A 598 -2.87 -0.33 -57.94
C LYS A 598 -3.29 0.81 -58.89
N ARG A 599 -4.52 1.34 -58.76
CA ARG A 599 -4.97 2.52 -59.53
C ARG A 599 -4.22 3.80 -59.11
N GLY A 600 -3.96 3.99 -57.81
CA GLY A 600 -3.17 5.12 -57.30
C GLY A 600 -1.71 5.10 -57.79
N GLN A 601 -1.03 3.95 -57.72
CA GLN A 601 0.32 3.78 -58.28
C GLN A 601 0.37 4.04 -59.79
N ARG A 602 -0.65 3.60 -60.55
CA ARG A 602 -0.76 3.87 -62.00
C ARG A 602 -1.05 5.33 -62.34
N LYS A 603 -1.66 6.12 -61.44
CA LYS A 603 -1.79 7.58 -61.61
C LYS A 603 -0.45 8.28 -61.34
N ARG A 604 0.24 7.94 -60.25
CA ARG A 604 1.57 8.52 -59.93
C ARG A 604 2.60 8.25 -61.03
N ARG A 605 2.66 7.03 -61.59
CA ARG A 605 3.45 6.64 -62.78
C ARG A 605 2.94 7.20 -64.13
N LYS A 606 2.11 8.24 -64.12
CA LYS A 606 1.66 9.01 -65.29
C LYS A 606 1.72 10.52 -65.03
N GLN A 607 2.36 10.93 -63.93
CA GLN A 607 2.51 12.32 -63.47
C GLN A 607 3.98 12.63 -63.12
N ALA A 608 4.78 11.59 -62.87
CA ALA A 608 6.16 11.47 -63.30
C ALA A 608 6.22 10.44 -64.45
#